data_AF-A0A7G5LHU8-F1
#
_entry.id   AF-A0A7G5LHU8-F1
#
_cell.length_a   1.000
_cell.length_b   1.000
_cell.length_c   1.000
_cell.angle_alpha   90.00
_cell.angle_beta   90.00
_cell.angle_gamma   90.00
#
_symmetry.space_group_name_H-M   'P 1'
#
loop_
_entity.id
_entity.type
_entity.pdbx_description
1 polymer ?
#
loop_
_entity_poly.entity_id
_entity_poly.type
_entity_poly.pdbx_seq_one_letter_code
_entity_poly.pdbx_strand_id
1 'polypeptide(L)'
;MYDVFDEYLNRDTWHTPDSLEDNVFHRTLRKVVDNINFTPDAMGDYFRKVKGLAPGADCELAQAIARRVADAKAVQDYRQYNPSH
;
A
#
# COMPACT_ATOMS: atom_id res chain seq x y z
N MET A 1 -3.63 -11.50 -5.35
CA MET A 1 -2.57 -10.96 -4.48
C MET A 1 -2.93 -9.58 -3.95
N TYR A 2 -3.07 -8.55 -4.80
CA TYR A 2 -3.37 -7.18 -4.33
C TYR A 2 -4.84 -6.93 -3.97
N ASP A 3 -5.74 -7.85 -4.33
CA ASP A 3 -7.15 -7.93 -3.92
C ASP A 3 -7.34 -7.93 -2.39
N VAL A 4 -6.32 -8.34 -1.61
CA VAL A 4 -6.37 -8.21 -0.14
C VAL A 4 -6.52 -6.76 0.33
N PHE A 5 -6.18 -5.79 -0.52
CA PHE A 5 -6.34 -4.36 -0.23
C PHE A 5 -7.73 -3.83 -0.61
N ASP A 6 -8.61 -4.60 -1.23
CA ASP A 6 -9.92 -4.11 -1.66
C ASP A 6 -10.78 -3.66 -0.46
N GLU A 7 -10.80 -4.47 0.61
CA GLU A 7 -11.50 -4.11 1.84
C GLU A 7 -10.91 -2.84 2.48
N TYR A 8 -9.58 -2.69 2.43
CA TYR A 8 -8.90 -1.51 2.96
C TYR A 8 -9.24 -0.26 2.12
N LEU A 9 -9.15 -0.37 0.80
CA LEU A 9 -9.43 0.72 -0.13
C LEU A 9 -10.91 1.09 -0.14
N ASN A 10 -11.83 0.18 0.19
CA ASN A 10 -13.26 0.50 0.26
C ASN A 10 -13.66 1.36 1.48
N ARG A 11 -12.76 1.52 2.46
CA ARG A 11 -12.98 2.45 3.59
C ARG A 11 -12.90 3.87 3.07
N ASP A 12 -13.76 4.79 3.52
CA ASP A 12 -13.66 6.19 3.10
C ASP A 12 -12.39 6.87 3.62
N THR A 13 -11.89 6.47 4.77
CA THR A 13 -10.79 7.12 5.50
C THR A 13 -9.40 6.66 5.09
N TRP A 14 -9.25 5.68 4.19
CA TRP A 14 -7.95 5.05 3.89
C TRP A 14 -6.82 6.03 3.50
N HIS A 15 -7.20 7.14 2.86
CA HIS A 15 -6.29 8.17 2.36
C HIS A 15 -5.90 9.19 3.44
N THR A 16 -6.59 9.19 4.58
CA THR A 16 -6.32 10.12 5.67
C THR A 16 -5.04 9.71 6.42
N PRO A 17 -4.21 10.68 6.83
CA PRO A 17 -3.00 10.43 7.61
C PRO A 17 -3.39 10.17 9.08
N ASP A 18 -3.97 9.01 9.35
CA ASP A 18 -4.40 8.60 10.69
C ASP A 18 -3.71 7.30 11.14
N SER A 19 -3.38 7.24 12.44
CA SER A 19 -2.68 6.09 13.02
C SER A 19 -3.48 4.78 12.94
N LEU A 20 -4.81 4.84 12.93
CA LEU A 20 -5.66 3.66 12.76
C LEU A 20 -5.53 3.14 11.32
N GLU A 21 -5.58 4.03 10.34
CA GLU A 21 -5.46 3.66 8.92
C GLU A 21 -4.08 3.11 8.59
N ASP A 22 -3.03 3.67 9.19
CA ASP A 22 -1.66 3.15 9.09
C ASP A 22 -1.56 1.72 9.64
N ASN A 23 -2.21 1.45 10.78
CA ASN A 23 -2.27 0.11 11.36
C ASN A 23 -3.05 -0.88 10.48
N VAL A 24 -4.19 -0.47 9.92
CA VAL A 24 -4.99 -1.32 9.01
C VAL A 24 -4.22 -1.60 7.73
N PHE A 25 -3.53 -0.60 7.17
CA PHE A 25 -2.67 -0.76 6.01
C PHE A 25 -1.55 -1.78 6.29
N HIS A 26 -0.78 -1.62 7.37
CA HIS A 26 0.32 -2.54 7.70
C HIS A 26 -0.15 -3.97 7.98
N ARG A 27 -1.31 -4.14 8.63
CA ARG A 27 -1.93 -5.47 8.82
C ARG A 27 -2.26 -6.13 7.50
N THR A 28 -2.77 -5.37 6.54
CA THR A 28 -3.08 -5.85 5.19
C THR A 28 -1.81 -6.17 4.41
N LEU A 29 -0.83 -5.26 4.44
CA LEU A 29 0.47 -5.40 3.80
C LEU A 29 1.21 -6.68 4.25
N ARG A 30 1.14 -7.02 5.54
CA ARG A 30 1.75 -8.24 6.10
C ARG A 30 1.25 -9.53 5.42
N LYS A 31 0.06 -9.53 4.81
CA LYS A 31 -0.48 -10.71 4.11
C LYS A 31 0.22 -10.99 2.77
N VAL A 32 0.89 -9.99 2.18
CA VAL A 32 1.44 -10.07 0.82
C VAL A 32 2.92 -9.74 0.73
N VAL A 33 3.48 -9.01 1.70
CA VAL A 33 4.87 -8.52 1.65
C VAL A 33 5.93 -9.64 1.62
N ASP A 34 5.59 -10.85 2.09
CA ASP A 34 6.47 -12.03 2.03
C ASP A 34 6.40 -12.77 0.68
N ASN A 35 5.51 -12.36 -0.21
CA ASN A 35 5.41 -12.96 -1.53
C ASN A 35 6.55 -12.42 -2.42
N ILE A 36 7.34 -13.32 -3.02
CA ILE A 36 8.45 -12.94 -3.92
C ILE A 36 8.00 -12.10 -5.13
N ASN A 37 6.74 -12.21 -5.53
CA ASN A 37 6.18 -11.44 -6.65
C ASN A 37 5.59 -10.09 -6.20
N PHE A 38 5.57 -9.79 -4.89
CA PHE A 38 5.09 -8.51 -4.38
C PHE A 38 6.12 -7.41 -4.67
N THR A 39 5.66 -6.36 -5.35
CA THR A 39 6.38 -5.09 -5.44
C THR A 39 5.50 -3.93 -4.95
N PRO A 40 6.07 -2.97 -4.20
CA PRO A 40 5.38 -1.75 -3.79
C PRO A 40 4.86 -0.93 -4.99
N ASP A 41 5.62 -0.91 -6.09
CA ASP A 41 5.22 -0.17 -7.29
C ASP A 41 3.96 -0.75 -7.93
N ALA A 42 3.89 -2.08 -8.11
CA ALA A 42 2.69 -2.72 -8.65
C ALA A 42 1.49 -2.65 -7.67
N MET A 43 1.74 -2.57 -6.36
CA MET A 43 0.70 -2.25 -5.38
C MET A 43 0.13 -0.84 -5.62
N GLY A 44 1.00 0.15 -5.86
CA GLY A 44 0.60 1.53 -6.17
C GLY A 44 -0.26 1.62 -7.43
N ASP A 45 0.14 0.90 -8.48
CA ASP A 45 -0.62 0.85 -9.74
C ASP A 45 -1.97 0.15 -9.56
N TYR A 46 -2.03 -0.89 -8.72
CA TYR A 46 -3.29 -1.51 -8.33
C TYR A 46 -4.21 -0.51 -7.64
N PHE A 47 -3.70 0.27 -6.67
CA PHE A 47 -4.52 1.24 -5.93
C PHE A 47 -5.08 2.32 -6.86
N ARG A 48 -4.25 2.82 -7.79
CA ARG A 48 -4.69 3.78 -8.81
C ARG A 48 -5.81 3.20 -9.66
N LYS A 49 -5.66 1.95 -10.12
CA LYS A 49 -6.70 1.27 -10.91
C LYS A 49 -8.01 1.13 -10.15
N VAL A 50 -7.96 0.69 -8.89
CA VAL A 50 -9.16 0.53 -8.04
C VAL A 50 -9.86 1.87 -7.80
N LYS A 51 -9.10 2.95 -7.65
CA LYS A 51 -9.62 4.31 -7.44
C LYS A 51 -9.90 5.09 -8.72
N GLY A 52 -9.69 4.50 -9.89
CA GLY A 52 -9.92 5.15 -11.18
C GLY A 52 -9.02 6.37 -11.42
N LEU A 53 -7.80 6.37 -10.85
CA LEU A 53 -6.86 7.48 -10.99
C LEU A 53 -6.01 7.32 -12.24
N ALA A 54 -5.89 8.40 -13.02
CA ALA A 54 -4.99 8.46 -14.16
C ALA A 54 -3.51 8.43 -13.71
N PRO A 55 -2.60 7.86 -14.52
CA PRO A 55 -1.16 8.03 -14.31
C PRO A 55 -0.80 9.52 -14.28
N GLY A 56 -0.10 9.95 -13.22
CA GLY A 56 0.29 11.36 -13.05
C GLY A 56 -0.80 12.29 -12.50
N ALA A 57 -1.93 11.75 -12.01
CA ALA A 57 -2.90 12.55 -11.27
C ALA A 57 -2.24 13.22 -10.05
N ASP A 58 -2.40 14.53 -9.93
CA ASP A 58 -1.95 15.31 -8.77
C ASP A 58 -3.16 15.67 -7.90
N CYS A 59 -3.56 14.71 -7.06
CA CYS A 59 -4.67 14.87 -6.13
C CYS A 59 -4.33 14.18 -4.79
N GLU A 60 -5.10 14.48 -3.74
CA GLU A 60 -4.89 13.94 -2.40
C GLU A 60 -4.83 12.40 -2.39
N LEU A 61 -5.68 11.74 -3.17
CA LEU A 61 -5.66 10.28 -3.28
C LEU A 61 -4.37 9.76 -3.93
N ALA A 62 -3.84 10.45 -4.93
CA ALA A 62 -2.57 10.07 -5.56
C ALA A 62 -1.39 10.25 -4.60
N GLN A 63 -1.41 11.31 -3.79
CA GLN A 63 -0.42 11.53 -2.73
C GLN A 63 -0.51 10.47 -1.62
N ALA A 64 -1.73 10.09 -1.22
CA ALA A 64 -1.95 9.00 -0.28
C ALA A 64 -1.41 7.66 -0.81
N ILE A 65 -1.64 7.34 -2.09
CA ILE A 65 -1.06 6.15 -2.73
C ILE A 65 0.46 6.20 -2.71
N ALA A 66 1.05 7.34 -3.09
CA ALA A 66 2.50 7.51 -3.09
C ALA A 66 3.10 7.28 -1.68
N ARG A 67 2.43 7.77 -0.63
CA ARG A 67 2.81 7.49 0.76
C ARG A 67 2.73 6.00 1.08
N ARG A 68 1.64 5.31 0.73
CA ARG A 68 1.49 3.87 0.96
C ARG A 68 2.53 3.03 0.22
N VAL A 69 2.91 3.44 -0.99
CA VAL A 69 3.99 2.81 -1.75
C VAL A 69 5.33 2.99 -1.01
N ALA A 70 5.62 4.21 -0.54
CA ALA A 70 6.83 4.47 0.23
C ALA A 70 6.89 3.65 1.54
N ASP A 71 5.78 3.57 2.27
CA ASP A 71 5.66 2.76 3.48
C ASP A 71 5.90 1.27 3.18
N ALA A 72 5.28 0.74 2.12
CA ALA A 72 5.47 -0.66 1.72
C ALA A 72 6.91 -0.95 1.31
N LYS A 73 7.57 -0.02 0.62
CA LYS A 73 8.98 -0.13 0.26
C LYS A 73 9.88 -0.18 1.49
N ALA A 74 9.65 0.70 2.47
CA ALA A 74 10.40 0.68 3.72
C ALA A 74 10.24 -0.66 4.48
N VAL A 75 9.05 -1.25 4.49
CA VAL A 75 8.82 -2.58 5.09
C VAL A 75 9.54 -3.68 4.31
N GLN A 76 9.48 -3.65 2.98
CA GLN A 76 10.18 -4.62 2.13
C GLN A 76 11.69 -4.55 2.34
N ASP A 77 12.27 -3.34 2.29
CA ASP A 77 13.68 -3.10 2.53
C ASP A 77 14.07 -3.59 3.94
N TYR A 78 13.30 -3.24 4.97
CA TYR A 78 13.56 -3.69 6.34
C TYR A 78 13.61 -5.22 6.46
N ARG A 79 12.71 -5.95 5.78
CA ARG A 79 12.69 -7.42 5.78
C ARG A 79 13.84 -8.03 5.01
N GLN A 80 14.26 -7.39 3.91
CA GLN A 80 15.41 -7.86 3.15
C GLN A 80 16.72 -7.72 3.95
N TYR A 81 16.86 -6.66 4.74
CA TYR A 81 18.05 -6.43 5.58
C TYR A 81 17.96 -7.06 6.98
N ASN A 82 16.76 -7.39 7.45
CA ASN A 82 16.53 -8.09 8.73
C ASN A 82 15.60 -9.30 8.51
N PRO A 83 16.07 -10.36 7.83
CA PRO A 83 15.29 -11.58 7.71
C PRO A 83 15.04 -12.10 9.13
N SER A 84 13.76 -12.16 9.53
CA SER A 84 13.38 -12.70 10.83
C SER A 84 13.82 -14.17 10.89
N HIS A 85 14.72 -14.48 11.83
CA HIS A 85 15.30 -15.80 12.08
C HIS A 85 14.28 -16.77 12.67
#